data_AF-A0A7K3SDW1-F1
#
_entry.id   AF-A0A7K3SDW1-F1
#
_cell.length_a   1.000
_cell.length_b   1.000
_cell.length_c   1.000
_cell.angle_alpha   90.00
_cell.angle_beta   90.00
_cell.angle_gamma   90.00
#
_symmetry.space_group_name_H-M   'P 1'
#
loop_
_entity.id
_entity.type
_entity.pdbx_description
1 polymer ?
#
loop_
_entity_poly.entity_id
_entity_poly.type
_entity_poly.pdbx_seq_one_letter_code
_entity_poly.pdbx_strand_id
1 'polypeptide(L)'
;AERFGLGTAVTDGALQRLSASGRTVQGEFHPAGIGQEWCDATVLRRLRRRSLAALRQELEPVPPAALASFLPQWQHFGSHRLRGIDGLARAVEQLQGAPVPASALEKLILPSRVLGYTPAMLDELTTTGEVVWAGAGALPGKDGWVSLYLADSAPLLLPPPHPLELSALHESVLTTLSGGYGLFFRQIADQVRATTHPDCTDQQLADALWDLAWSGRLTNDTLAPLRSLLGSGRTAGSTAHRSRRSVPRGRYGSLTAAARPASRTGPPTVSGRWSL
;
A
#
# COMPACT_ATOMS: atom_id res chain seq x y z
N ALA A 1 11.65 -19.65 -51.98
CA ALA A 1 12.24 -20.70 -52.83
C ALA A 1 11.48 -20.79 -54.16
N GLU A 2 10.23 -21.25 -54.15
CA GLU A 2 9.38 -21.44 -55.36
C GLU A 2 9.24 -20.20 -56.25
N ARG A 3 8.94 -19.03 -55.67
CA ARG A 3 8.79 -17.76 -56.43
C ARG A 3 10.01 -17.40 -57.30
N PHE A 4 11.21 -17.82 -56.91
CA PHE A 4 12.45 -17.52 -57.62
C PHE A 4 13.05 -18.76 -58.31
N GLY A 5 12.36 -19.91 -58.30
CA GLY A 5 12.86 -21.16 -58.88
C GLY A 5 14.11 -21.72 -58.19
N LEU A 6 14.35 -21.37 -56.92
CA LEU A 6 15.54 -21.79 -56.16
C LEU A 6 15.20 -22.96 -55.21
N GLY A 7 16.16 -23.86 -55.00
CA GLY A 7 16.06 -24.92 -53.98
C GLY A 7 15.99 -24.35 -52.55
N THR A 8 15.19 -24.98 -51.68
CA THR A 8 14.97 -24.55 -50.29
C THR A 8 16.25 -24.52 -49.48
N ALA A 9 17.04 -25.60 -49.50
CA ALA A 9 18.32 -25.69 -48.79
C ALA A 9 19.34 -24.60 -49.21
N VAL A 10 19.38 -24.26 -50.50
CA VAL A 10 20.25 -23.18 -51.02
C VAL A 10 19.78 -21.81 -50.53
N THR A 11 18.45 -21.61 -50.49
CA THR A 11 17.83 -20.36 -50.03
C THR A 11 18.07 -20.17 -48.54
N ASP A 12 17.89 -21.21 -47.71
CA ASP A 12 18.10 -21.14 -46.26
C ASP A 12 19.57 -20.87 -45.92
N GLY A 13 20.49 -21.57 -46.58
CA GLY A 13 21.93 -21.30 -46.39
C GLY A 13 22.33 -19.87 -46.79
N ALA A 14 21.70 -19.30 -47.81
CA ALA A 14 21.91 -17.90 -48.19
C ALA A 14 21.33 -16.92 -47.16
N LEU A 15 20.13 -17.19 -46.63
CA LEU A 15 19.47 -16.37 -45.60
C LEU A 15 20.23 -16.40 -44.27
N GLN A 16 20.75 -17.55 -43.87
CA GLN A 16 21.61 -17.67 -42.68
C GLN A 16 22.90 -16.83 -42.81
N ARG A 17 23.55 -16.83 -43.99
CA ARG A 17 24.71 -15.95 -44.23
C ARG A 17 24.35 -14.48 -44.17
N LEU A 18 23.21 -14.09 -44.74
CA LEU A 18 22.71 -12.71 -44.68
C LEU A 18 22.37 -12.28 -43.24
N SER A 19 21.94 -13.22 -42.41
CA SER A 19 21.65 -12.98 -41.01
C SER A 19 22.92 -12.86 -40.18
N ALA A 20 23.91 -13.71 -40.42
CA ALA A 20 25.24 -13.59 -39.83
C ALA A 20 25.90 -12.24 -40.17
N SER A 21 25.64 -11.70 -41.37
CA SER A 21 26.09 -10.35 -41.76
C SER A 21 25.17 -9.21 -41.29
N GLY A 22 24.11 -9.50 -40.52
CA GLY A 22 23.18 -8.52 -39.96
C GLY A 22 22.25 -7.84 -40.98
N ARG A 23 22.13 -8.37 -42.21
CA ARG A 23 21.24 -7.84 -43.25
C ARG A 23 19.80 -8.32 -43.09
N THR A 24 19.62 -9.56 -42.64
CA THR A 24 18.31 -10.14 -42.37
C THR A 24 18.18 -10.59 -40.91
N VAL A 25 16.97 -10.53 -40.38
CA VAL A 25 16.62 -11.00 -39.05
C VAL A 25 15.60 -12.12 -39.22
N GLN A 26 15.75 -13.16 -38.40
CA GLN A 26 14.83 -14.29 -38.34
C GLN A 26 13.88 -14.12 -37.15
N GLY A 27 12.59 -14.43 -37.33
CA GLY A 27 11.60 -14.34 -36.26
C GLY A 27 10.18 -14.48 -36.79
N GLU A 28 9.21 -14.26 -35.92
CA GLU A 28 7.79 -14.20 -36.28
C GLU A 28 7.41 -12.72 -36.39
N PHE A 29 7.14 -12.23 -37.61
CA PHE A 29 6.88 -10.82 -37.87
C PHE A 29 5.44 -10.56 -38.34
N HIS A 30 4.72 -11.57 -38.83
CA HIS A 30 3.32 -11.47 -39.24
C HIS A 30 2.34 -11.81 -38.08
N PRO A 31 1.30 -11.01 -37.83
CA PRO A 31 0.33 -11.25 -36.73
C PRO A 31 -0.46 -12.56 -36.83
N ALA A 32 -0.59 -13.11 -38.05
CA ALA A 32 -1.23 -14.40 -38.33
C ALA A 32 -0.23 -15.47 -38.81
N GLY A 33 1.07 -15.22 -38.65
CA GLY A 33 2.12 -16.09 -39.16
C GLY A 33 2.24 -17.38 -38.33
N ILE A 34 2.51 -18.48 -39.02
CA ILE A 34 2.84 -19.77 -38.40
C ILE A 34 4.24 -20.13 -38.92
N GLY A 35 5.28 -19.88 -38.10
CA GLY A 35 6.66 -20.29 -38.40
C GLY A 35 7.67 -19.16 -38.60
N GLN A 36 8.92 -19.54 -38.86
CA GLN A 36 10.06 -18.63 -39.00
C GLN A 36 10.01 -17.83 -40.30
N GLU A 37 10.05 -16.51 -40.16
CA GLU A 37 10.10 -15.55 -41.24
C GLU A 37 11.45 -14.81 -41.26
N TRP A 38 11.78 -14.25 -42.42
CA TRP A 38 13.00 -13.47 -42.62
C TRP A 38 12.63 -12.06 -43.06
N CYS A 39 13.14 -11.06 -42.33
CA CYS A 39 12.91 -9.65 -42.64
C CYS A 39 14.25 -8.93 -42.81
N ASP A 40 14.31 -7.95 -43.71
CA ASP A 40 15.46 -7.05 -43.80
C ASP A 40 15.59 -6.22 -42.50
N ALA A 41 16.80 -6.18 -41.94
CA ALA A 41 17.08 -5.53 -40.66
C ALA A 41 16.84 -4.01 -40.69
N THR A 42 16.98 -3.37 -41.85
CA THR A 42 16.71 -1.92 -42.01
C THR A 42 15.21 -1.65 -42.14
N VAL A 43 14.48 -2.51 -42.85
CA VAL A 43 13.02 -2.42 -42.97
C VAL A 43 12.35 -2.62 -41.62
N LEU A 44 12.74 -3.67 -40.87
CA LEU A 44 12.20 -3.94 -39.53
C LEU A 44 12.46 -2.77 -38.56
N ARG A 45 13.67 -2.17 -38.59
CA ARG A 45 13.99 -0.98 -37.78
C ARG A 45 13.12 0.22 -38.16
N ARG A 46 12.90 0.46 -39.46
CA ARG A 46 12.01 1.55 -39.92
C ARG A 46 10.57 1.32 -39.47
N LEU A 47 10.06 0.11 -39.60
CA LEU A 47 8.72 -0.27 -39.14
C LEU A 47 8.59 -0.05 -37.62
N ARG A 48 9.49 -0.63 -36.82
CA ARG A 48 9.51 -0.42 -35.35
C ARG A 48 9.57 1.06 -34.96
N ARG A 49 10.41 1.85 -35.62
CA ARG A 49 10.53 3.29 -35.37
C ARG A 49 9.23 4.04 -35.71
N ARG A 50 8.58 3.70 -36.82
CA ARG A 50 7.30 4.31 -37.23
C ARG A 50 6.16 3.90 -36.31
N SER A 51 6.09 2.63 -35.90
CA SER A 51 5.11 2.15 -34.91
C SER A 51 5.30 2.85 -33.57
N LEU A 52 6.55 2.98 -33.09
CA LEU A 52 6.85 3.75 -31.87
C LEU A 52 6.53 5.23 -32.01
N ALA A 53 6.77 5.84 -33.18
CA ALA A 53 6.43 7.24 -33.42
C ALA A 53 4.91 7.47 -33.44
N ALA A 54 4.13 6.57 -34.05
CA ALA A 54 2.67 6.62 -34.03
C ALA A 54 2.12 6.46 -32.60
N LEU A 55 2.62 5.47 -31.84
CA LEU A 55 2.25 5.29 -30.43
C LEU A 55 2.68 6.47 -29.54
N ARG A 56 3.79 7.15 -29.87
CA ARG A 56 4.19 8.40 -29.20
C ARG A 56 3.32 9.59 -29.58
N GLN A 57 2.75 9.59 -30.78
CA GLN A 57 1.79 10.60 -31.22
C GLN A 57 0.46 10.46 -30.47
N GLU A 58 0.09 9.24 -30.06
CA GLU A 58 -1.05 9.00 -29.17
C GLU A 58 -0.79 9.43 -27.71
N LEU A 59 0.48 9.61 -27.33
CA LEU A 59 0.96 10.08 -26.03
C LEU A 59 1.58 11.48 -26.14
N GLU A 60 0.85 12.43 -26.71
CA GLU A 60 1.33 13.79 -26.92
C GLU A 60 1.70 14.46 -25.58
N PRO A 61 2.91 15.03 -25.43
CA PRO A 61 3.34 15.66 -24.19
C PRO A 61 2.50 16.91 -23.91
N VAL A 62 1.83 16.92 -22.76
CA VAL A 62 1.06 18.07 -22.29
C VAL A 62 1.97 19.18 -21.75
N PRO A 63 1.64 20.46 -21.98
CA PRO A 63 2.35 21.57 -21.34
C PRO A 63 2.30 21.45 -19.81
N PRO A 64 3.36 21.86 -19.07
CA PRO A 64 3.38 21.80 -17.61
C PRO A 64 2.20 22.50 -16.93
N ALA A 65 1.68 23.57 -17.53
CA ALA A 65 0.49 24.27 -17.04
C ALA A 65 -0.77 23.39 -17.05
N ALA A 66 -0.94 22.56 -18.08
CA ALA A 66 -2.07 21.63 -18.17
C ALA A 66 -1.99 20.58 -17.05
N LEU A 67 -0.78 20.04 -16.81
CA LEU A 67 -0.54 19.11 -15.69
C LEU A 67 -0.82 19.77 -14.33
N ALA A 68 -0.39 21.01 -14.15
CA ALA A 68 -0.60 21.77 -12.91
C ALA A 68 -2.09 22.04 -12.62
N SER A 69 -2.92 22.24 -13.65
CA SER A 69 -4.37 22.37 -13.50
C SER A 69 -5.06 21.01 -13.28
N PHE A 70 -4.60 19.96 -13.96
CA PHE A 70 -5.16 18.62 -13.88
C PHE A 70 -4.93 17.95 -12.51
N LEU A 71 -3.70 17.99 -11.99
CA LEU A 71 -3.31 17.22 -10.81
C LEU A 71 -4.17 17.52 -9.57
N PRO A 72 -4.48 18.78 -9.19
CA PRO A 72 -5.35 19.04 -8.05
C PRO A 72 -6.76 18.48 -8.22
N GLN A 73 -7.30 18.51 -9.44
CA GLN A 73 -8.62 17.93 -9.74
C GLN A 73 -8.58 16.40 -9.64
N TRP A 74 -7.58 15.78 -10.26
CA TRP A 74 -7.39 14.32 -10.25
C TRP A 74 -7.15 13.78 -8.85
N GLN A 75 -6.45 14.54 -8.00
CA GLN A 75 -6.20 14.21 -6.60
C GLN A 75 -7.28 14.69 -5.63
N HIS A 76 -8.41 15.19 -6.14
CA HIS A 76 -9.57 15.63 -5.36
C HIS A 76 -9.31 16.77 -4.36
N PHE A 77 -8.36 17.66 -4.66
CA PHE A 77 -8.07 18.82 -3.84
C PHE A 77 -8.98 20.02 -4.15
N GLY A 78 -9.04 20.96 -3.21
CA GLY A 78 -9.69 22.26 -3.41
C GLY A 78 -11.18 22.13 -3.71
N SER A 79 -11.60 22.63 -4.86
CA SER A 79 -13.00 22.61 -5.33
C SER A 79 -13.52 21.19 -5.64
N HIS A 80 -12.62 20.23 -5.84
CA HIS A 80 -12.93 18.87 -6.31
C HIS A 80 -12.97 17.84 -5.18
N ARG A 81 -13.13 18.31 -3.93
CA ARG A 81 -13.25 17.43 -2.77
C ARG A 81 -14.48 16.54 -2.87
N LEU A 82 -14.25 15.28 -2.53
CA LEU A 82 -15.26 14.24 -2.40
C LEU A 82 -16.06 14.41 -1.11
N ARG A 83 -17.13 13.64 -0.96
CA ARG A 83 -18.06 13.71 0.20
C ARG A 83 -18.54 12.31 0.55
N GLY A 84 -18.84 12.10 1.83
CA GLY A 84 -19.39 10.83 2.31
C GLY A 84 -18.41 9.67 2.23
N ILE A 85 -18.90 8.48 2.58
CA ILE A 85 -18.09 7.25 2.69
C ILE A 85 -17.63 6.79 1.30
N ASP A 86 -18.51 6.81 0.29
CA ASP A 86 -18.13 6.51 -1.10
C ASP A 86 -17.04 7.45 -1.63
N GLY A 87 -17.11 8.73 -1.23
CA GLY A 87 -16.07 9.70 -1.53
C GLY A 87 -14.75 9.40 -0.82
N LEU A 88 -14.80 8.84 0.39
CA LEU A 88 -13.60 8.38 1.07
C LEU A 88 -13.02 7.13 0.39
N ALA A 89 -13.84 6.15 0.00
CA ALA A 89 -13.38 4.97 -0.72
C ALA A 89 -12.67 5.35 -2.04
N ARG A 90 -13.22 6.30 -2.80
CA ARG A 90 -12.55 6.85 -4.00
C ARG A 90 -11.24 7.60 -3.67
N ALA A 91 -11.21 8.36 -2.57
CA ALA A 91 -9.97 9.01 -2.14
C ALA A 91 -8.90 7.99 -1.76
N VAL A 92 -9.29 6.87 -1.12
CA VAL A 92 -8.41 5.74 -0.81
C VAL A 92 -7.94 5.08 -2.09
N GLU A 93 -8.84 4.79 -3.03
CA GLU A 93 -8.53 4.22 -4.35
C GLU A 93 -7.42 5.01 -5.06
N GLN A 94 -7.55 6.34 -5.05
CA GLN A 94 -6.59 7.25 -5.65
C GLN A 94 -5.24 7.32 -4.92
N LEU A 95 -5.20 6.97 -3.62
CA LEU A 95 -4.03 7.04 -2.75
C LEU A 95 -3.37 5.69 -2.48
N GLN A 96 -3.94 4.58 -2.96
CA GLN A 96 -3.48 3.26 -2.54
C GLN A 96 -1.98 3.06 -2.80
N GLY A 97 -1.28 2.52 -1.81
CA GLY A 97 0.16 2.28 -1.90
C GLY A 97 1.05 3.52 -1.72
N ALA A 98 0.51 4.74 -1.61
CA ALA A 98 1.30 5.92 -1.29
C ALA A 98 1.56 6.01 0.22
N PRO A 99 2.82 5.86 0.69
CA PRO A 99 3.12 5.96 2.11
C PRO A 99 2.98 7.40 2.59
N VAL A 100 2.22 7.59 3.66
CA VAL A 100 2.05 8.89 4.33
C VAL A 100 2.34 8.76 5.83
N PRO A 101 2.76 9.83 6.51
CA PRO A 101 2.91 9.78 7.96
C PRO A 101 1.54 9.48 8.61
N ALA A 102 1.50 8.52 9.54
CA ALA A 102 0.28 8.13 10.24
C ALA A 102 -0.34 9.33 10.96
N SER A 103 0.49 10.20 11.53
CA SER A 103 0.03 11.44 12.15
C SER A 103 -0.57 12.47 11.18
N ALA A 104 -0.27 12.39 9.87
CA ALA A 104 -0.79 13.26 8.81
C ALA A 104 -2.06 12.73 8.15
N LEU A 105 -2.24 11.40 8.10
CA LEU A 105 -3.28 10.72 7.32
C LEU A 105 -4.67 11.34 7.56
N GLU A 106 -5.13 11.33 8.81
CA GLU A 106 -6.47 11.81 9.18
C GLU A 106 -6.51 13.31 9.51
N LYS A 107 -5.37 14.00 9.51
CA LYS A 107 -5.28 15.44 9.81
C LYS A 107 -5.18 16.31 8.56
N LEU A 108 -4.45 15.84 7.56
CA LEU A 108 -4.06 16.59 6.38
C LEU A 108 -4.49 15.87 5.10
N ILE A 109 -4.22 14.57 5.00
CA ILE A 109 -4.36 13.84 3.72
C ILE A 109 -5.83 13.56 3.37
N LEU A 110 -6.59 12.96 4.28
CA LEU A 110 -8.01 12.65 4.04
C LEU A 110 -8.90 13.89 4.12
N PRO A 111 -8.77 14.80 5.10
CA PRO A 111 -9.61 16.01 5.16
C PRO A 111 -9.42 16.99 3.99
N SER A 112 -8.26 16.97 3.33
CA SER A 112 -8.02 17.80 2.15
C SER A 112 -8.70 17.27 0.88
N ARG A 113 -9.10 15.99 0.88
CA ARG A 113 -9.78 15.30 -0.23
C ARG A 113 -11.25 15.05 0.01
N VAL A 114 -11.66 14.86 1.27
CA VAL A 114 -13.03 14.53 1.64
C VAL A 114 -13.59 15.63 2.56
N LEU A 115 -14.58 16.36 2.05
CA LEU A 115 -15.28 17.39 2.83
C LEU A 115 -16.04 16.73 3.99
N GLY A 116 -15.85 17.27 5.20
CA GLY A 116 -16.53 16.75 6.38
C GLY A 116 -16.00 15.40 6.85
N TYR A 117 -14.76 15.03 6.49
CA TYR A 117 -14.11 13.81 6.96
C TYR A 117 -14.22 13.68 8.49
N THR A 118 -14.67 12.51 8.94
CA THR A 118 -14.60 12.11 10.35
C THR A 118 -13.95 10.74 10.47
N PRO A 119 -13.22 10.46 11.56
CA PRO A 119 -12.57 9.16 11.76
C PRO A 119 -13.50 7.95 11.64
N ALA A 120 -14.78 8.13 12.02
CA ALA A 120 -15.80 7.09 11.95
C ALA A 120 -16.04 6.57 10.51
N MET A 121 -15.86 7.43 9.50
CA MET A 121 -16.02 7.02 8.10
C MET A 121 -14.95 6.03 7.67
N LEU A 122 -13.70 6.23 8.12
CA LEU A 122 -12.62 5.29 7.82
C LEU A 122 -12.75 4.03 8.66
N ASP A 123 -13.17 4.16 9.93
CA ASP A 123 -13.43 3.00 10.79
C ASP A 123 -14.52 2.09 10.23
N GLU A 124 -15.55 2.66 9.61
CA GLU A 124 -16.59 1.89 8.92
C GLU A 124 -15.98 1.03 7.81
N LEU A 125 -15.21 1.64 6.89
CA LEU A 125 -14.58 0.93 5.78
C LEU A 125 -13.55 -0.12 6.21
N THR A 126 -12.82 0.12 7.30
CA THR A 126 -11.84 -0.87 7.79
C THR A 126 -12.52 -2.02 8.53
N THR A 127 -13.59 -1.72 9.29
CA THR A 127 -14.34 -2.74 10.04
C THR A 127 -15.17 -3.61 9.11
N THR A 128 -15.70 -3.06 8.01
CA THR A 128 -16.37 -3.85 6.96
C THR A 128 -15.38 -4.66 6.12
N GLY A 129 -14.08 -4.37 6.24
CA GLY A 129 -13.02 -5.03 5.49
C GLY A 129 -12.91 -4.55 4.04
N GLU A 130 -13.51 -3.41 3.68
CA GLU A 130 -13.37 -2.80 2.35
C GLU A 130 -12.02 -2.10 2.20
N VAL A 131 -11.47 -1.56 3.29
CA VAL A 131 -10.18 -0.90 3.34
C VAL A 131 -9.25 -1.60 4.33
N VAL A 132 -8.02 -1.86 3.90
CA VAL A 132 -6.94 -2.38 4.74
C VAL A 132 -5.86 -1.31 4.84
N TRP A 133 -5.15 -1.28 5.97
CA TRP A 133 -3.98 -0.42 6.16
C TRP A 133 -2.74 -1.26 6.46
N ALA A 134 -1.58 -0.80 6.03
CA ALA A 134 -0.31 -1.45 6.33
C ALA A 134 0.73 -0.41 6.76
N GLY A 135 1.60 -0.78 7.69
CA GLY A 135 2.78 0.02 8.01
C GLY A 135 3.82 -0.07 6.89
N ALA A 136 4.52 1.04 6.66
CA ALA A 136 5.58 1.21 5.66
C ALA A 136 6.88 1.74 6.30
N GLY A 137 7.13 1.33 7.55
CA GLY A 137 8.28 1.73 8.36
C GLY A 137 7.94 2.66 9.52
N ALA A 138 8.72 2.57 10.59
CA ALA A 138 8.59 3.43 11.76
C ALA A 138 9.28 4.79 11.57
N LEU A 139 8.76 5.83 12.22
CA LEU A 139 9.40 7.14 12.36
C LEU A 139 9.82 7.37 13.82
N PRO A 140 10.76 8.29 14.10
CA PRO A 140 11.13 8.62 15.46
C PRO A 140 9.91 9.00 16.33
N GLY A 141 9.88 8.52 17.57
CA GLY A 141 8.79 8.75 18.51
C GLY A 141 7.72 7.67 18.47
N LYS A 142 6.45 8.06 18.27
CA LYS A 142 5.28 7.17 18.24
C LYS A 142 4.54 7.24 16.90
N ASP A 143 5.24 7.62 15.83
CA ASP A 143 4.71 7.81 14.48
C ASP A 143 5.33 6.79 13.51
N GLY A 144 4.78 6.69 12.32
CA GLY A 144 5.24 5.77 11.30
C GLY A 144 4.66 6.13 9.94
N TRP A 145 5.18 5.49 8.90
CA TRP A 145 4.57 5.54 7.57
C TRP A 145 3.45 4.49 7.50
N VAL A 146 2.33 4.88 6.92
CA VAL A 146 1.21 3.99 6.65
C VAL A 146 0.72 4.20 5.23
N SER A 147 0.21 3.13 4.65
CA SER A 147 -0.47 3.14 3.36
C SER A 147 -1.86 2.52 3.52
N LEU A 148 -2.82 3.03 2.77
CA LEU A 148 -4.18 2.46 2.68
C LEU A 148 -4.32 1.66 1.39
N TYR A 149 -5.20 0.68 1.39
CA TYR A 149 -5.51 -0.18 0.25
C TYR A 149 -6.99 -0.53 0.28
N LEU A 150 -7.62 -0.66 -0.87
CA LEU A 150 -8.88 -1.41 -0.98
C LEU A 150 -8.52 -2.90 -0.86
N ALA A 151 -9.37 -3.66 -0.18
CA ALA A 151 -9.09 -5.07 0.10
C ALA A 151 -8.85 -5.90 -1.17
N ASP A 152 -9.61 -5.63 -2.23
CA ASP A 152 -9.50 -6.36 -3.51
C ASP A 152 -8.16 -6.12 -4.23
N SER A 153 -7.57 -4.94 -4.07
CA SER A 153 -6.30 -4.56 -4.72
C SER A 153 -5.08 -4.72 -3.81
N ALA A 154 -5.27 -4.89 -2.50
CA ALA A 154 -4.18 -5.05 -1.54
C ALA A 154 -3.19 -6.17 -1.92
N PRO A 155 -3.61 -7.38 -2.36
CA PRO A 155 -2.67 -8.45 -2.74
C PRO A 155 -1.74 -8.10 -3.90
N LEU A 156 -2.14 -7.15 -4.76
CA LEU A 156 -1.36 -6.72 -5.92
C LEU A 156 -0.46 -5.51 -5.63
N LEU A 157 -0.82 -4.70 -4.64
CA LEU A 157 -0.19 -3.41 -4.35
C LEU A 157 0.67 -3.39 -3.09
N LEU A 158 0.46 -4.34 -2.17
CA LEU A 158 1.23 -4.41 -0.93
C LEU A 158 2.71 -4.68 -1.25
N PRO A 159 3.63 -3.80 -0.81
CA PRO A 159 5.05 -4.04 -0.96
C PRO A 159 5.49 -5.22 -0.06
N PRO A 160 6.62 -5.87 -0.37
CA PRO A 160 7.20 -6.84 0.54
C PRO A 160 7.48 -6.17 1.91
N PRO A 161 7.30 -6.90 3.03
CA PRO A 161 7.55 -6.36 4.35
C PRO A 161 8.96 -5.78 4.50
N HIS A 162 9.07 -4.68 5.24
CA HIS A 162 10.36 -4.07 5.52
C HIS A 162 11.27 -5.02 6.32
N PRO A 163 12.60 -4.95 6.11
CA PRO A 163 13.55 -5.70 6.91
C PRO A 163 13.36 -5.41 8.40
N LEU A 164 13.19 -6.47 9.19
CA LEU A 164 13.07 -6.43 10.63
C LEU A 164 13.79 -7.66 11.18
N GLU A 165 14.68 -7.48 12.15
CA GLU A 165 15.26 -8.59 12.89
C GLU A 165 14.19 -9.16 13.81
N LEU A 166 13.73 -10.37 13.47
CA LEU A 166 12.68 -11.03 14.24
C LEU A 166 13.27 -11.59 15.54
N SER A 167 12.64 -11.24 16.66
CA SER A 167 12.92 -11.84 17.96
C SER A 167 12.10 -13.12 18.11
N ALA A 168 12.44 -13.97 19.08
CA ALA A 168 11.64 -15.14 19.41
C ALA A 168 10.17 -14.78 19.74
N LEU A 169 9.95 -13.60 20.32
CA LEU A 169 8.60 -13.08 20.59
C LEU A 169 7.88 -12.70 19.29
N HIS A 170 8.57 -12.04 18.34
CA HIS A 170 8.01 -11.74 17.01
C HIS A 170 7.57 -13.00 16.27
N GLU A 171 8.41 -14.03 16.25
CA GLU A 171 8.11 -15.31 15.60
C GLU A 171 6.93 -16.02 16.26
N SER A 172 6.84 -15.97 17.59
CA SER A 172 5.72 -16.55 18.34
C SER A 172 4.40 -15.87 18.00
N VAL A 173 4.40 -14.53 17.87
CA VAL A 173 3.22 -13.77 17.44
C VAL A 173 2.81 -14.10 16.01
N LEU A 174 3.76 -14.17 15.08
CA LEU A 174 3.49 -14.55 13.68
C LEU A 174 2.92 -15.97 13.57
N THR A 175 3.46 -16.90 14.36
CA THR A 175 2.96 -18.29 14.43
C THR A 175 1.54 -18.35 15.01
N THR A 176 1.25 -17.54 16.02
CA THR A 176 -0.10 -17.42 16.62
C THR A 176 -1.13 -16.95 15.60
N LEU A 177 -0.75 -16.05 14.69
CA LEU A 177 -1.63 -15.44 13.68
C LEU A 177 -1.67 -16.20 12.34
N SER A 178 -0.91 -17.28 12.19
CA SER A 178 -0.83 -18.04 10.93
C SER A 178 -2.13 -18.78 10.57
N GLY A 179 -3.10 -18.83 11.49
CA GLY A 179 -4.42 -19.43 11.27
C GLY A 179 -5.30 -18.71 10.24
N GLY A 180 -4.90 -17.53 9.76
CA GLY A 180 -5.57 -16.79 8.69
C GLY A 180 -6.79 -15.97 9.13
N TYR A 181 -7.00 -15.81 10.44
CA TYR A 181 -8.06 -14.96 10.99
C TYR A 181 -7.48 -13.97 12.01
N GLY A 182 -8.16 -12.83 12.14
CA GLY A 182 -7.76 -11.80 13.09
C GLY A 182 -8.04 -12.20 14.54
N LEU A 183 -7.07 -11.98 15.42
CA LEU A 183 -7.17 -12.25 16.86
C LEU A 183 -7.17 -10.95 17.67
N PHE A 184 -7.93 -10.93 18.77
CA PHE A 184 -7.84 -9.85 19.75
C PHE A 184 -6.56 -10.00 20.59
N PHE A 185 -6.03 -8.88 21.07
CA PHE A 185 -4.79 -8.83 21.87
C PHE A 185 -4.73 -9.86 23.01
N ARG A 186 -5.83 -10.07 23.75
CA ARG A 186 -5.88 -11.05 24.85
C ARG A 186 -5.74 -12.49 24.36
N GLN A 187 -6.33 -12.84 23.22
CA GLN A 187 -6.19 -14.17 22.63
C GLN A 187 -4.74 -14.42 22.21
N ILE A 188 -4.09 -13.42 21.62
CA ILE A 188 -2.67 -13.48 21.26
C ILE A 188 -1.82 -13.65 22.52
N ALA A 189 -2.06 -12.83 23.55
CA ALA A 189 -1.32 -12.87 24.80
C ALA A 189 -1.45 -14.23 25.50
N ASP A 190 -2.65 -14.78 25.58
CA ASP A 190 -2.91 -16.06 26.24
C ASP A 190 -2.20 -17.21 25.49
N GLN A 191 -2.25 -17.22 24.16
CA GLN A 191 -1.58 -18.25 23.35
C GLN A 191 -0.05 -18.14 23.41
N VAL A 192 0.51 -16.94 23.31
CA VAL A 192 1.96 -16.71 23.40
C VAL A 192 2.49 -17.09 24.79
N ARG A 193 1.79 -16.71 25.86
CA ARG A 193 2.18 -17.06 27.24
C ARG A 193 2.04 -18.54 27.55
N ALA A 194 1.02 -19.19 27.00
CA ALA A 194 0.81 -20.63 27.22
C ALA A 194 1.87 -21.50 26.52
N THR A 195 2.48 -21.02 25.44
CA THR A 195 3.34 -21.84 24.57
C THR A 195 4.83 -21.53 24.69
N THR A 196 5.20 -20.25 24.67
CA THR A 196 6.60 -19.85 24.41
C THR A 196 7.14 -18.82 25.40
N HIS A 197 6.31 -17.88 25.87
CA HIS A 197 6.77 -16.75 26.68
C HIS A 197 5.86 -16.51 27.92
N PRO A 198 5.88 -17.39 28.93
CA PRO A 198 4.97 -17.31 30.08
C PRO A 198 5.04 -15.99 30.86
N ASP A 199 6.23 -15.41 30.97
CA ASP A 199 6.47 -14.16 31.71
C ASP A 199 6.34 -12.89 30.84
N CYS A 200 5.90 -12.99 29.59
CA CYS A 200 5.80 -11.86 28.68
C CYS A 200 4.79 -10.83 29.20
N THR A 201 5.22 -9.59 29.41
CA THR A 201 4.33 -8.50 29.83
C THR A 201 3.44 -8.00 28.70
N ASP A 202 2.28 -7.42 29.02
CA ASP A 202 1.40 -6.79 28.02
C ASP A 202 2.14 -5.71 27.22
N GLN A 203 3.08 -5.00 27.84
CA GLN A 203 3.86 -3.95 27.19
C GLN A 203 4.83 -4.51 26.16
N GLN A 204 5.60 -5.55 26.51
CA GLN A 204 6.52 -6.21 25.58
C GLN A 204 5.79 -6.79 24.37
N LEU A 205 4.62 -7.40 24.60
CA LEU A 205 3.80 -7.92 23.51
C LEU A 205 3.21 -6.81 22.63
N ALA A 206 2.79 -5.69 23.24
CA ALA A 206 2.30 -4.53 22.49
C ALA A 206 3.40 -3.91 21.62
N ASP A 207 4.62 -3.78 22.14
CA ASP A 207 5.77 -3.27 21.38
C ASP A 207 6.10 -4.21 20.21
N ALA A 208 6.12 -5.53 20.43
CA ALA A 208 6.32 -6.54 19.39
C ALA A 208 5.25 -6.50 18.28
N LEU A 209 3.98 -6.30 18.63
CA LEU A 209 2.90 -6.12 17.63
C LEU A 209 3.12 -4.87 16.77
N TRP A 210 3.55 -3.77 17.38
CA TRP A 210 3.80 -2.53 16.66
C TRP A 210 5.05 -2.61 15.78
N ASP A 211 6.12 -3.26 16.22
CA ASP A 211 7.30 -3.51 15.38
C ASP A 211 6.93 -4.30 14.12
N LEU A 212 6.13 -5.36 14.30
CA LEU A 212 5.59 -6.15 13.19
C LEU A 212 4.64 -5.35 12.29
N ALA A 213 3.74 -4.54 12.86
CA ALA A 213 2.83 -3.68 12.11
C ALA A 213 3.59 -2.64 11.29
N TRP A 214 4.61 -2.00 11.86
CA TRP A 214 5.46 -1.02 11.15
C TRP A 214 6.30 -1.66 10.06
N SER A 215 6.70 -2.91 10.23
CA SER A 215 7.37 -3.66 9.16
C SER A 215 6.42 -4.07 8.02
N GLY A 216 5.11 -3.85 8.15
CA GLY A 216 4.11 -4.23 7.16
C GLY A 216 3.74 -5.73 7.19
N ARG A 217 4.03 -6.42 8.30
CA ARG A 217 3.71 -7.85 8.49
C ARG A 217 2.38 -8.09 9.20
N LEU A 218 1.85 -7.06 9.85
CA LEU A 218 0.59 -7.11 10.56
C LEU A 218 -0.28 -5.92 10.18
N THR A 219 -1.58 -6.15 10.18
CA THR A 219 -2.62 -5.13 10.06
C THR A 219 -3.63 -5.25 11.21
N ASN A 220 -4.58 -4.31 11.26
CA ASN A 220 -5.68 -4.30 12.22
C ASN A 220 -6.99 -3.91 11.52
N ASP A 221 -8.11 -4.47 11.98
CA ASP A 221 -9.45 -4.16 11.46
C ASP A 221 -9.94 -2.73 11.75
N THR A 222 -9.20 -1.94 12.53
CA THR A 222 -9.49 -0.52 12.78
C THR A 222 -8.22 0.32 12.91
N LEU A 223 -8.34 1.63 12.67
CA LEU A 223 -7.29 2.60 12.99
C LEU A 223 -7.35 3.09 14.45
N ALA A 224 -8.33 2.66 15.25
CA ALA A 224 -8.42 3.02 16.66
C ALA A 224 -7.11 2.79 17.48
N PRO A 225 -6.41 1.64 17.39
CA PRO A 225 -5.15 1.44 18.11
C PRO A 225 -4.06 2.40 17.64
N LEU A 226 -4.00 2.69 16.33
CA LEU A 226 -3.07 3.65 15.74
C LEU A 226 -3.32 5.07 16.25
N ARG A 227 -4.58 5.50 16.30
CA ARG A 227 -4.95 6.81 16.88
C ARG A 227 -4.58 6.89 18.36
N SER A 228 -4.78 5.81 19.12
CA SER A 228 -4.39 5.76 20.53
C SER A 228 -2.87 5.84 20.70
N LEU A 229 -2.09 5.16 19.84
CA LEU A 229 -0.64 5.21 19.86
C LEU A 229 -0.14 6.64 19.61
N LEU A 230 -0.64 7.28 18.54
CA LEU A 230 -0.31 8.67 18.19
C LEU A 230 -0.74 9.66 19.29
N GLY A 231 -1.88 9.42 19.94
CA GLY A 231 -2.40 10.26 21.02
C GLY A 231 -1.68 10.10 22.36
N SER A 232 -0.95 9.00 22.57
CA SER A 232 -0.17 8.74 23.79
C SER A 232 1.13 9.56 23.86
N GLY A 233 1.60 10.08 22.73
CA GLY A 233 2.77 10.94 22.60
C GLY A 233 2.56 12.34 23.17
N ARG A 234 2.69 12.50 24.49
CA ARG A 234 2.42 13.76 25.20
C ARG A 234 3.57 14.78 25.16
N THR A 235 4.74 14.41 24.66
CA THR A 235 5.95 15.24 24.61
C THR A 235 6.15 15.91 23.24
N ALA A 236 6.82 17.07 23.21
CA ALA A 236 7.20 17.73 21.96
C ALA A 236 8.11 16.81 21.13
N GLY A 237 7.83 16.65 19.83
CA GLY A 237 8.59 15.78 18.93
C GLY A 237 8.11 14.32 18.85
N SER A 238 7.05 13.93 19.57
CA SER A 238 6.58 12.53 19.57
C SER A 238 5.87 12.07 18.29
N THR A 239 5.43 13.00 17.44
CA THR A 239 4.76 12.71 16.15
C THR A 239 5.16 13.78 15.13
N ALA A 240 5.30 13.42 13.85
CA ALA A 240 5.69 14.35 12.78
C ALA A 240 4.69 15.51 12.62
N HIS A 241 3.39 15.23 12.76
CA HIS A 241 2.33 16.23 12.70
C HIS A 241 1.53 16.28 14.01
N ARG A 242 1.70 17.35 14.79
CA ARG A 242 0.98 17.54 16.06
C ARG A 242 -0.51 17.78 15.80
N SER A 243 -1.40 17.14 16.56
CA SER A 243 -2.82 17.50 16.57
C SER A 243 -3.02 18.82 17.32
N ARG A 244 -3.86 19.72 16.79
CA ARG A 244 -4.30 20.89 17.57
C ARG A 244 -5.28 20.38 18.62
N ARG A 245 -4.98 20.65 19.90
CA ARG A 245 -5.80 20.24 21.05
C ARG A 245 -7.26 20.59 20.81
N SER A 246 -8.14 19.59 20.74
CA SER A 246 -9.57 19.84 20.93
C SER A 246 -9.73 20.33 22.36
N VAL A 247 -10.13 21.59 22.54
CA VAL A 247 -10.38 22.15 23.87
C VAL A 247 -11.47 21.27 24.49
N PRO A 248 -11.20 20.59 25.63
CA PRO A 248 -12.25 19.81 26.27
C PRO A 248 -13.39 20.78 26.56
N ARG A 249 -14.57 20.52 25.98
CA ARG A 249 -15.78 21.26 26.36
C ARG A 249 -15.90 21.13 27.87
N GLY A 250 -15.83 22.26 28.57
CA GLY A 250 -15.97 22.31 30.01
C GLY A 250 -17.34 21.76 30.40
N ARG A 251 -17.40 20.47 30.72
CA ARG A 251 -18.52 19.93 31.48
C ARG A 251 -18.31 20.39 32.91
N TYR A 252 -19.02 21.45 33.29
CA TYR A 252 -19.32 21.70 34.69
C TYR A 252 -19.91 20.41 35.28
N GLY A 253 -19.24 19.87 36.31
CA GLY A 253 -19.77 18.74 37.09
C GLY A 253 -19.46 17.36 36.54
N SER A 254 -18.26 16.85 36.82
CA SER A 254 -18.11 15.45 37.24
C SER A 254 -16.79 15.31 38.00
N LEU A 255 -16.88 15.40 39.32
CA LEU A 255 -15.83 14.97 40.25
C LEU A 255 -15.90 13.44 40.38
N THR A 256 -15.50 12.73 39.33
CA THR A 256 -15.17 11.30 39.41
C THR A 256 -13.94 11.02 38.54
N ALA A 257 -12.78 11.52 38.99
CA ALA A 257 -11.50 10.92 38.64
C ALA A 257 -11.34 9.60 39.43
N ALA A 258 -12.29 8.68 39.26
CA ALA A 258 -12.16 7.31 39.71
C ALA A 258 -11.38 6.57 38.63
N ALA A 259 -10.36 5.80 39.05
CA ALA A 259 -9.55 4.94 38.20
C ALA A 259 -10.41 4.26 37.13
N ARG A 260 -10.13 4.54 35.85
CA ARG A 260 -10.76 3.79 34.77
C ARG A 260 -10.39 2.33 34.99
N PRO A 261 -11.37 1.41 35.12
CA PRO A 261 -11.06 0.00 35.25
C PRO A 261 -10.19 -0.41 34.07
N ALA A 262 -9.13 -1.18 34.34
CA ALA A 262 -8.33 -1.81 33.29
C ALA A 262 -9.30 -2.49 32.33
N SER A 263 -9.30 -2.05 31.07
CA SER A 263 -10.13 -2.64 30.04
C SER A 263 -9.83 -4.14 30.00
N ARG A 264 -10.87 -4.97 30.13
CA ARG A 264 -10.77 -6.44 30.01
C ARG A 264 -10.16 -6.89 28.68
N THR A 265 -9.98 -5.97 27.74
CA THR A 265 -9.54 -6.14 26.35
C THR A 265 -8.06 -5.81 26.09
N GLY A 266 -7.28 -5.35 27.08
CA GLY A 266 -5.87 -4.95 26.89
C GLY A 266 -5.66 -3.44 26.71
N PRO A 267 -4.41 -2.98 26.51
CA PRO A 267 -4.11 -1.56 26.31
C PRO A 267 -4.85 -0.96 25.10
N PRO A 268 -5.26 0.32 25.13
CA PRO A 268 -6.00 0.94 24.03
C PRO A 268 -5.18 1.08 22.74
N THR A 269 -3.85 1.01 22.84
CA THR A 269 -2.92 1.02 21.69
C THR A 269 -2.88 -0.29 20.93
N VAL A 270 -3.57 -1.34 21.40
CA VAL A 270 -3.61 -2.67 20.75
C VAL A 270 -5.03 -3.23 20.65
N SER A 271 -6.04 -2.37 20.70
CA SER A 271 -7.43 -2.76 20.46
C SER A 271 -7.67 -3.27 19.02
N GLY A 272 -8.84 -3.87 18.77
CA GLY A 272 -9.17 -4.44 17.48
C GLY A 272 -8.62 -5.85 17.29
N ARG A 273 -8.81 -6.40 16.10
CA ARG A 273 -8.29 -7.69 15.68
C ARG A 273 -7.04 -7.49 14.85
N TRP A 274 -5.97 -8.16 15.23
CA TRP A 274 -4.70 -8.17 14.52
C TRP A 274 -4.63 -9.38 13.62
N SER A 275 -4.15 -9.21 12.40
CA SER A 275 -3.95 -10.28 11.42
C SER A 275 -2.67 -10.05 10.62
N LEU A 276 -2.21 -11.10 9.93
CA LEU A 276 -1.15 -11.03 8.92
C LEU A 276 -1.58 -10.19 7.71
#